data_AF-A0A0Q0J4Y9-F1
#
_entry.id   AF-A0A0Q0J4Y9-F1
#
_cell.length_a   1.000
_cell.length_b   1.000
_cell.length_c   1.000
_cell.angle_alpha   90.00
_cell.angle_beta   90.00
_cell.angle_gamma   90.00
#
_symmetry.space_group_name_H-M   'P 1'
#
loop_
_entity.id
_entity.type
_entity.pdbx_description
1 polymer ?
#
loop_
_entity_poly.entity_id
_entity_poly.type
_entity_poly.pdbx_seq_one_letter_code
_entity_poly.pdbx_strand_id
1 'polypeptide(L)'
;MFPYPEQYRLAAPPLTTSFMVFWALFSHSIFADASPFALYPLLSLFPLVLIAHVYLIWNAQGMSRLDQSFYALVHVPLAFVVWTFTIMHVNGNAFS
;
A
#
# COMPACT_ATOMS: atom_id res chain seq x y z
N MET A 1 21.73 -5.86 16.15
CA MET A 1 20.76 -6.93 16.48
C MET A 1 19.40 -6.24 16.58
N PHE A 2 18.54 -6.42 15.58
CA PHE A 2 17.24 -5.72 15.52
C PHE A 2 16.34 -6.21 16.67
N PRO A 3 15.75 -5.32 17.50
CA PRO A 3 15.11 -5.71 18.75
C PRO A 3 13.67 -6.22 18.61
N TYR A 4 13.17 -6.48 17.40
CA TYR A 4 11.82 -6.99 17.17
C TYR A 4 11.84 -8.14 16.15
N PRO A 5 11.59 -9.41 16.57
CA PRO A 5 11.57 -10.55 15.67
C PRO A 5 10.47 -10.47 14.60
N GLU A 6 9.53 -9.53 14.74
CA GLU A 6 8.29 -9.42 13.95
C GLU A 6 8.29 -8.24 12.97
N GLN A 7 9.45 -7.59 12.74
CA GLN A 7 9.56 -6.39 11.87
C GLN A 7 9.05 -6.62 10.45
N TYR A 8 9.21 -7.82 9.91
CA TYR A 8 8.71 -8.16 8.58
C TYR A 8 7.18 -8.03 8.47
N ARG A 9 6.44 -8.29 9.55
CA ARG A 9 4.97 -8.17 9.58
C ARG A 9 4.53 -6.72 9.60
N LEU A 10 5.18 -5.92 10.45
CA LEU A 10 4.92 -4.49 10.53
C LEU A 10 5.33 -3.79 9.23
N ALA A 11 6.33 -4.30 8.52
CA ALA A 11 6.74 -3.78 7.22
C ALA A 11 5.80 -4.18 6.07
N ALA A 12 4.94 -5.19 6.23
CA ALA A 12 4.12 -5.68 5.12
C ALA A 12 3.19 -4.60 4.52
N PRO A 13 2.38 -3.85 5.30
CA PRO A 13 1.55 -2.79 4.73
C PRO A 13 2.31 -1.67 3.99
N PRO A 14 3.41 -1.09 4.54
CA PRO A 14 4.17 -0.08 3.79
C PRO A 14 4.89 -0.67 2.58
N LEU A 15 5.36 -1.92 2.61
CA LEU A 15 5.93 -2.58 1.43
C LEU A 15 4.89 -2.76 0.32
N THR A 16 3.64 -3.12 0.64
CA THR A 16 2.56 -3.15 -0.34
C THR A 16 2.33 -1.76 -0.95
N THR A 17 2.42 -0.70 -0.16
CA THR A 17 2.29 0.68 -0.64
C THR A 17 3.45 1.06 -1.57
N SER A 18 4.70 0.70 -1.23
CA SER A 18 5.85 0.88 -2.12
C SER A 18 5.71 0.09 -3.42
N PHE A 19 5.12 -1.11 -3.36
CA PHE A 19 4.83 -1.90 -4.55
C PHE A 19 3.81 -1.22 -5.46
N MET A 20 2.81 -0.48 -4.94
CA MET A 20 1.89 0.30 -5.78
C MET A 20 2.67 1.31 -6.64
N VAL A 21 3.62 2.02 -6.06
CA VAL A 21 4.46 3.01 -6.76
C VAL A 21 5.31 2.33 -7.82
N PHE A 22 6.01 1.27 -7.44
CA PHE A 22 6.84 0.49 -8.38
C PHE A 22 6.00 -0.03 -9.56
N TRP A 23 4.85 -0.62 -9.27
CA TRP A 23 3.94 -1.14 -10.29
C TRP A 23 3.41 -0.03 -11.20
N ALA A 24 3.05 1.13 -10.67
CA ALA A 24 2.56 2.25 -11.47
C ALA A 24 3.63 2.76 -12.45
N LEU A 25 4.87 2.96 -11.98
CA LEU A 25 5.99 3.39 -12.82
C LEU A 25 6.32 2.34 -13.89
N PHE A 26 6.38 1.06 -13.50
CA PHE A 26 6.68 -0.03 -14.41
C PHE A 26 5.58 -0.22 -15.46
N SER A 27 4.32 -0.27 -15.04
CA SER A 27 3.19 -0.52 -15.94
C SER A 27 2.94 0.65 -16.89
N HIS A 28 3.08 1.90 -16.46
CA HIS A 28 3.01 3.07 -17.35
C HIS A 28 4.11 3.04 -18.41
N SER A 29 5.31 2.52 -18.09
CA SER A 29 6.41 2.45 -19.07
C SER A 29 6.21 1.41 -20.18
N ILE A 30 5.28 0.46 -20.00
CA ILE A 30 5.08 -0.68 -20.89
C ILE A 30 3.72 -0.64 -21.58
N PHE A 31 2.67 -0.25 -20.85
CA PHE A 31 1.30 -0.25 -21.33
C PHE A 31 0.84 1.16 -21.70
N ALA A 32 -0.19 1.24 -22.55
CA ALA A 32 -0.88 2.49 -22.83
C ALA A 32 -1.64 2.99 -21.59
N ASP A 33 -1.95 4.29 -21.59
CA ASP A 33 -2.77 4.92 -20.56
C ASP A 33 -4.10 4.18 -20.38
N ALA A 34 -4.55 4.11 -19.13
CA ALA A 34 -5.79 3.44 -18.73
C ALA A 34 -5.84 1.93 -19.06
N SER A 35 -4.69 1.29 -19.32
CA SER A 35 -4.62 -0.16 -19.53
C SER A 35 -5.22 -0.92 -18.33
N PRO A 36 -6.15 -1.87 -18.56
CA PRO A 36 -6.70 -2.70 -17.49
C PRO A 36 -5.61 -3.48 -16.73
N PHE A 37 -4.53 -3.86 -17.42
CA PHE A 37 -3.39 -4.55 -16.81
C PHE A 37 -2.61 -3.65 -15.86
N ALA A 38 -2.56 -2.34 -16.10
CA ALA A 38 -1.97 -1.39 -15.16
C ALA A 38 -2.90 -1.13 -13.96
N LEU A 39 -4.20 -0.97 -14.22
CA LEU A 39 -5.20 -0.55 -13.24
C LEU A 39 -5.64 -1.65 -12.26
N TYR A 40 -5.92 -2.88 -12.73
CA TYR A 40 -6.48 -3.92 -11.85
C TYR A 40 -5.61 -4.27 -10.65
N PRO A 41 -4.27 -4.42 -10.79
CA PRO A 41 -3.41 -4.59 -9.63
C PRO A 41 -3.53 -3.41 -8.64
N LEU A 42 -3.46 -2.16 -9.12
CA LEU A 42 -3.60 -0.97 -8.27
C LEU A 42 -4.93 -0.96 -7.51
N LEU A 43 -6.05 -1.25 -8.18
CA LEU A 43 -7.37 -1.30 -7.55
C LEU A 43 -7.46 -2.34 -6.42
N SER A 44 -6.73 -3.46 -6.52
CA SER A 44 -6.69 -4.51 -5.49
C SER A 44 -5.72 -4.24 -4.34
N LEU A 45 -4.66 -3.46 -4.57
CA LEU A 45 -3.59 -3.26 -3.59
C LEU A 45 -4.04 -2.41 -2.39
N PHE A 46 -4.91 -1.41 -2.57
CA PHE A 46 -5.37 -0.60 -1.44
C PHE A 46 -6.28 -1.39 -0.48
N PRO A 47 -7.29 -2.15 -0.95
CA PRO A 47 -8.01 -3.12 -0.12
C PRO A 47 -7.06 -4.09 0.61
N LEU A 48 -5.99 -4.54 -0.05
CA LEU A 48 -4.98 -5.41 0.58
C LEU A 48 -4.27 -4.72 1.74
N VAL A 49 -3.89 -3.44 1.61
CA VAL A 49 -3.31 -2.65 2.70
C VAL A 49 -4.29 -2.51 3.88
N LEU A 50 -5.58 -2.28 3.62
CA LEU A 50 -6.59 -2.23 4.68
C LEU A 50 -6.70 -3.56 5.41
N ILE A 51 -6.80 -4.67 4.67
CA ILE A 51 -6.86 -6.02 5.24
C ILE A 51 -5.60 -6.32 6.07
N ALA A 52 -4.41 -5.93 5.58
CA ALA A 52 -3.17 -6.14 6.31
C ALA A 52 -3.16 -5.40 7.66
N HIS A 53 -3.64 -4.16 7.71
CA HIS A 53 -3.77 -3.43 8.97
C HIS A 53 -4.82 -4.03 9.91
N VAL A 54 -5.99 -4.42 9.40
CA VAL A 54 -7.02 -5.10 10.19
C VAL A 54 -6.47 -6.41 10.77
N TYR A 55 -5.73 -7.18 9.96
CA TYR A 55 -5.09 -8.42 10.40
C TYR A 55 -4.06 -8.18 11.50
N LEU A 56 -3.22 -7.15 11.36
CA LEU A 56 -2.25 -6.77 12.39
C LEU A 56 -2.97 -6.42 13.70
N ILE A 57 -3.98 -5.53 13.66
CA ILE A 57 -4.75 -5.11 14.84
C ILE A 57 -5.43 -6.33 15.51
N TRP A 58 -5.99 -7.24 14.72
CA TRP A 58 -6.61 -8.46 15.22
C TRP A 58 -5.59 -9.36 15.93
N ASN A 59 -4.48 -9.64 15.25
CA ASN A 59 -3.39 -10.48 15.73
C ASN A 59 -2.24 -9.63 16.31
N ALA A 60 -2.56 -8.84 17.33
CA ALA A 60 -1.65 -7.86 17.90
C ALA A 60 -0.50 -8.50 18.70
N GLN A 61 0.49 -9.03 17.98
CA GLN A 61 1.71 -9.63 18.52
C GLN A 61 2.87 -8.63 18.47
N GLY A 62 3.63 -8.52 19.56
CA GLY A 62 4.80 -7.63 19.66
C GLY A 62 4.51 -6.14 19.88
N MET A 63 3.27 -5.69 19.74
CA MET A 63 2.82 -4.30 19.95
C MET A 63 1.36 -4.29 20.44
N SER A 64 0.99 -3.33 21.30
CA SER A 64 -0.37 -3.25 21.82
C SER A 64 -1.40 -2.94 20.72
N ARG A 65 -2.65 -3.39 20.88
CA ARG A 65 -3.73 -3.12 19.89
C ARG A 65 -3.93 -1.62 19.64
N LEU A 66 -3.76 -0.79 20.68
CA LEU A 66 -3.91 0.67 20.56
C LEU A 66 -2.80 1.25 19.68
N ASP A 67 -1.56 0.86 19.92
CA ASP A 67 -0.42 1.31 19.11
C ASP A 67 -0.55 0.85 17.65
N GLN A 68 -1.05 -0.37 17.43
CA GLN A 68 -1.34 -0.86 16.07
C GLN A 68 -2.48 -0.10 15.39
N SER A 69 -3.46 0.37 16.16
CA SER A 69 -4.53 1.21 15.64
C SER A 69 -4.00 2.57 15.22
N PHE A 70 -3.10 3.19 16.01
CA PHE A 70 -2.41 4.43 15.61
C PHE A 70 -1.48 4.23 14.41
N TYR A 71 -0.77 3.10 14.37
CA TYR A 71 0.05 2.71 13.23
C TYR A 71 -0.80 2.67 11.94
N ALA A 72 -1.96 2.00 11.99
CA ALA A 72 -2.92 1.96 10.90
C ALA A 72 -3.51 3.34 10.56
N LEU A 73 -3.83 4.16 11.56
CA LEU A 73 -4.37 5.51 11.39
C LEU A 73 -3.42 6.40 10.56
N VAL A 74 -2.11 6.22 10.67
CA VAL A 74 -1.12 6.98 9.89
C VAL A 74 -0.94 6.38 8.49
N HIS A 75 -0.81 5.05 8.42
CA HIS A 75 -0.44 4.38 7.17
C HIS A 75 -1.59 4.25 6.18
N VAL A 76 -2.83 4.08 6.64
CA VAL A 76 -3.99 3.94 5.75
C VAL A 76 -4.24 5.22 4.94
N PRO A 77 -4.29 6.43 5.53
CA PRO A 77 -4.40 7.67 4.74
C PRO A 77 -3.21 7.89 3.81
N LEU A 78 -1.99 7.60 4.25
CA LEU A 78 -0.80 7.71 3.39
C LEU A 78 -0.90 6.77 2.18
N ALA A 79 -1.29 5.51 2.40
CA ALA A 79 -1.50 4.54 1.34
C ALA A 79 -2.66 4.93 0.42
N PHE A 80 -3.72 5.52 0.95
CA PHE A 80 -4.83 6.05 0.14
C PHE A 80 -4.35 7.15 -0.81
N VAL A 81 -3.56 8.12 -0.31
CA VAL A 81 -2.99 9.18 -1.14
C VAL A 81 -2.09 8.58 -2.22
N VAL A 82 -1.16 7.69 -1.87
CA VAL A 82 -0.30 7.00 -2.85
C VAL A 82 -1.11 6.23 -3.89
N TRP A 83 -2.15 5.51 -3.46
CA TRP A 83 -3.05 4.77 -4.35
C TRP A 83 -3.77 5.68 -5.34
N THR A 84 -4.30 6.82 -4.88
CA THR A 84 -4.95 7.80 -5.79
C THR A 84 -3.96 8.35 -6.82
N PHE A 85 -2.76 8.75 -6.41
CA PHE A 85 -1.73 9.27 -7.32
C PHE A 85 -1.24 8.22 -8.32
N THR A 86 -1.06 6.98 -7.89
CA THR A 86 -0.65 5.88 -8.78
C THR A 86 -1.73 5.56 -9.82
N ILE A 87 -3.01 5.59 -9.44
CA ILE A 87 -4.12 5.47 -10.41
C ILE A 87 -4.13 6.65 -11.37
N MET A 88 -4.04 7.89 -10.88
CA MET A 88 -4.02 9.08 -11.74
C MET A 88 -2.86 9.03 -12.74
N HIS A 89 -1.69 8.57 -12.29
CA HIS A 89 -0.50 8.38 -13.10
C HIS A 89 -0.73 7.40 -14.25
N VAL A 90 -1.18 6.18 -13.98
CA VAL A 90 -1.39 5.17 -15.05
C VAL A 90 -2.61 5.48 -15.93
N ASN A 91 -3.50 6.36 -15.49
CA ASN A 91 -4.71 6.74 -16.22
C ASN A 91 -4.49 7.95 -17.14
N GLY A 92 -3.25 8.44 -17.30
CA GLY A 92 -2.91 9.59 -18.13
C GLY A 92 -3.45 10.94 -17.61
N ASN A 93 -4.00 10.96 -16.39
CA ASN A 93 -4.55 12.16 -15.74
C ASN A 93 -3.57 12.78 -14.71
N ALA A 94 -2.32 12.33 -14.71
CA ALA A 94 -1.28 12.96 -13.90
C ALA A 94 -0.86 14.30 -14.52
N PHE A 95 -0.52 15.26 -13.65
CA PHE A 95 -0.06 16.59 -14.04
C PHE A 95 1.09 16.49 -15.06
N SER A 96 0.83 16.92 -16.30
CA SER A 96 1.83 17.12 -17.36
C SER A 96 2.48 18.49 -17.23
#